data_AF-A0A815D5P4-F1
#
_entry.id   AF-A0A815D5P4-F1
#
_cell.length_a   1.000
_cell.length_b   1.000
_cell.length_c   1.000
_cell.angle_alpha   90.00
_cell.angle_beta   90.00
_cell.angle_gamma   90.00
#
_symmetry.space_group_name_H-M   'P 1'
#
loop_
_entity.id
_entity.type
_entity.pdbx_description
1 polymer ?
#
loop_
_entity_poly.entity_id
_entity_poly.type
_entity_poly.pdbx_seq_one_letter_code
_entity_poly.pdbx_strand_id
1 'polypeptide(L)'
;MQHQLVLYFRRLAIRILTHSLFSTLVMLTILTNCVFMTLKNVPEMNEYVFTVVYTLEALIKCIARGFILQKYTFLRDPWNWLDFIVLFSLHIALKTVAVVPGLKTIVNALIQSFISLRDVSVLSSFILSIFTLIGLQLYMGVLRQKCVPTYESFLNNSNISSIESNMTYAIYLKEIDNEINWYKENDIFLLCENASGSTKCPSDYICWKDRGMNPDFGYTSFDNYGWAMPACFRLMTQDY
;
A
#
# COMPACT_ATOMS: atom_id res chain seq x y z
N MET A 1 -56.69 -7.15 -4.30
CA MET A 1 -55.90 -7.07 -3.04
C MET A 1 -54.41 -6.84 -3.32
N GLN A 2 -53.50 -7.82 -3.17
CA GLN A 2 -52.04 -7.61 -3.16
C GLN A 2 -51.47 -6.70 -4.27
N HIS A 3 -51.85 -6.91 -5.53
CA HIS A 3 -51.39 -6.08 -6.66
C HIS A 3 -51.70 -4.57 -6.52
N GLN A 4 -52.83 -4.20 -5.91
CA GLN A 4 -53.18 -2.78 -5.71
C GLN A 4 -52.35 -2.14 -4.59
N LEU A 5 -52.04 -2.89 -3.53
CA LEU A 5 -51.17 -2.45 -2.44
C LEU A 5 -49.74 -2.16 -2.94
N VAL A 6 -49.17 -3.05 -3.75
CA VAL A 6 -47.84 -2.84 -4.37
C VAL A 6 -47.83 -1.58 -5.26
N LEU A 7 -48.89 -1.37 -6.05
CA LEU A 7 -49.02 -0.16 -6.89
C LEU A 7 -49.20 1.11 -6.06
N TYR A 8 -49.87 1.06 -4.91
CA TYR A 8 -50.00 2.18 -3.99
C TYR A 8 -48.64 2.57 -3.38
N PHE A 9 -47.91 1.61 -2.80
CA PHE A 9 -46.57 1.84 -2.25
C PHE A 9 -45.59 2.37 -3.32
N ARG A 10 -45.59 1.80 -4.53
CA ARG A 10 -44.74 2.29 -5.63
C ARG A 10 -45.05 3.73 -6.03
N ARG A 11 -46.33 4.13 -6.10
CA ARG A 11 -46.74 5.52 -6.38
C ARG A 11 -46.31 6.48 -5.27
N LEU A 12 -46.42 6.06 -4.00
CA LEU A 12 -46.03 6.85 -2.85
C LEU A 12 -44.50 7.03 -2.80
N ALA A 13 -43.73 5.96 -3.00
CA ALA A 13 -42.27 6.00 -3.07
C ALA A 13 -41.76 6.86 -4.24
N ILE A 14 -42.40 6.80 -5.41
CA ILE A 14 -42.09 7.70 -6.54
C ILE A 14 -42.33 9.16 -6.13
N ARG A 15 -43.49 9.49 -5.53
CA ARG A 15 -43.81 10.87 -5.12
C ARG A 15 -42.80 11.43 -4.10
N ILE A 16 -42.34 10.61 -3.14
CA ILE A 16 -41.27 10.97 -2.21
C ILE A 16 -39.95 11.20 -2.95
N LEU A 17 -39.53 10.26 -3.80
CA LEU A 17 -38.25 10.31 -4.52
C LEU A 17 -38.16 11.49 -5.50
N THR A 18 -39.29 11.92 -6.09
CA THR A 18 -39.35 13.11 -6.95
C THR A 18 -39.42 14.44 -6.19
N HIS A 19 -39.53 14.43 -4.86
CA HIS A 19 -39.68 15.65 -4.08
C HIS A 19 -38.31 16.33 -3.89
N SER A 20 -38.21 17.62 -4.23
CA SER A 20 -36.94 18.37 -4.19
C SER A 20 -36.24 18.25 -2.84
N LEU A 21 -36.96 18.47 -1.74
CA LEU A 21 -36.45 18.37 -0.37
C LEU A 21 -35.78 17.02 -0.04
N PHE A 22 -36.23 15.91 -0.64
CA PHE A 22 -35.60 14.61 -0.41
C PHE A 22 -34.19 14.57 -0.99
N SER A 23 -34.01 15.08 -2.21
CA SER A 23 -32.69 15.23 -2.85
C SER A 23 -31.79 16.21 -2.08
N THR A 24 -32.35 17.32 -1.56
CA THR A 24 -31.56 18.28 -0.76
C THR A 24 -31.10 17.69 0.58
N LEU A 25 -31.96 16.91 1.25
CA LEU A 25 -31.61 16.23 2.51
C LEU A 25 -30.49 15.21 2.33
N VAL A 26 -30.53 14.40 1.26
CA VAL A 26 -29.47 13.46 0.91
C VAL A 26 -28.14 14.18 0.67
N MET A 27 -28.15 15.26 -0.13
CA MET A 27 -26.93 16.05 -0.37
C MET A 27 -26.39 16.67 0.92
N LEU A 28 -27.27 17.12 1.83
CA LEU A 28 -26.88 17.63 3.14
C LEU A 28 -26.23 16.54 4.01
N THR A 29 -26.78 15.33 4.06
CA THR A 29 -26.24 14.24 4.90
C THR A 29 -24.95 13.63 4.34
N ILE A 30 -24.71 13.72 3.02
CA ILE A 30 -23.39 13.43 2.45
C ILE A 30 -22.37 14.50 2.89
N LEU A 31 -22.71 15.78 2.79
CA LEU A 31 -21.81 16.88 3.17
C LEU A 31 -21.49 16.89 4.67
N THR A 32 -22.46 16.64 5.56
CA THR A 32 -22.18 16.55 7.00
C THR A 32 -21.33 15.34 7.35
N ASN A 33 -21.57 14.17 6.73
CA ASN A 33 -20.72 12.99 6.90
C ASN A 33 -19.26 13.28 6.46
N CYS A 34 -19.05 13.92 5.30
CA CYS A 34 -17.72 14.37 4.86
C CYS A 34 -17.02 15.31 5.86
N VAL A 35 -17.77 16.16 6.57
CA VAL A 35 -17.22 17.01 7.65
C VAL A 35 -16.95 16.21 8.92
N PHE A 36 -17.76 15.21 9.27
CA PHE A 36 -17.47 14.34 10.41
C PHE A 36 -16.24 13.45 10.17
N MET A 37 -16.04 12.91 8.97
CA MET A 37 -14.88 12.07 8.64
C MET A 37 -13.51 12.79 8.77
N THR A 38 -13.46 14.12 8.81
CA THR A 38 -12.22 14.89 9.05
C THR A 38 -12.00 15.27 10.51
N LEU A 39 -12.96 15.01 11.40
CA LEU A 39 -12.83 15.26 12.83
C LEU A 39 -12.18 14.04 13.52
N LYS A 40 -11.15 14.28 14.32
CA LYS A 40 -10.40 13.21 15.02
C LYS A 40 -11.23 12.47 16.08
N ASN A 41 -12.22 13.14 16.68
CA ASN A 41 -13.05 12.62 17.76
C ASN A 41 -14.53 12.69 17.35
N VAL A 42 -15.06 11.61 16.77
CA VAL A 42 -16.48 11.49 16.38
C VAL A 42 -17.16 10.46 17.30
N PRO A 43 -18.38 10.72 17.82
CA PRO A 43 -19.12 9.70 18.56
C PRO A 43 -19.58 8.58 17.62
N GLU A 44 -19.33 7.33 18.01
CA GLU A 44 -19.61 6.11 17.22
C GLU A 44 -21.05 6.05 16.68
N MET A 45 -22.02 6.59 17.43
CA MET A 45 -23.43 6.68 17.03
C MET A 45 -23.66 7.39 15.69
N ASN A 46 -22.79 8.32 15.28
CA ASN A 46 -22.94 9.05 14.03
C ASN A 46 -22.81 8.13 12.80
N GLU A 47 -21.91 7.16 12.82
CA GLU A 47 -21.70 6.22 11.70
C GLU A 47 -22.94 5.36 11.46
N TYR A 48 -23.56 4.86 12.54
CA TYR A 48 -24.83 4.15 12.48
C TYR A 48 -25.97 5.04 11.95
N VAL A 49 -26.05 6.30 12.39
CA VAL A 49 -27.08 7.24 11.91
C VAL A 49 -26.95 7.50 10.41
N PHE A 50 -25.75 7.80 9.91
CA PHE A 50 -25.55 8.00 8.46
C PHE A 50 -25.82 6.72 7.66
N THR A 51 -25.39 5.55 8.14
CA THR A 51 -25.67 4.25 7.52
C THR A 51 -27.17 3.96 7.44
N VAL A 52 -27.94 4.23 8.50
CA VAL A 52 -29.41 4.09 8.48
C VAL A 52 -30.05 5.05 7.47
N VAL A 53 -29.58 6.28 7.36
CA VAL A 53 -30.10 7.25 6.37
C VAL A 53 -29.88 6.75 4.93
N TYR A 54 -28.67 6.33 4.57
CA TYR A 54 -28.39 5.87 3.20
C TYR A 54 -29.10 4.54 2.86
N THR A 55 -29.26 3.63 3.83
CA THR A 55 -30.01 2.37 3.59
C THR A 55 -31.50 2.62 3.40
N LEU A 56 -32.11 3.57 4.14
CA LEU A 56 -33.49 4.00 3.91
C LEU A 56 -33.69 4.67 2.55
N GLU A 57 -32.75 5.53 2.13
CA GLU A 57 -32.75 6.14 0.80
C GLU A 57 -32.71 5.08 -0.32
N ALA A 58 -31.79 4.12 -0.20
CA ALA A 58 -31.64 3.01 -1.14
C ALA A 58 -32.91 2.15 -1.24
N LEU A 59 -33.55 1.86 -0.11
CA LEU A 59 -34.83 1.13 -0.05
C LEU A 59 -35.98 1.90 -0.72
N ILE A 60 -36.08 3.21 -0.51
CA ILE A 60 -37.10 4.05 -1.18
C ILE A 60 -36.90 4.06 -2.70
N LYS A 61 -35.66 4.24 -3.17
CA LYS A 61 -35.29 4.18 -4.60
C LYS A 61 -35.62 2.80 -5.20
N CYS A 62 -35.35 1.72 -4.46
CA CYS A 62 -35.63 0.34 -4.85
C CYS A 62 -37.15 0.10 -5.04
N ILE A 63 -37.97 0.50 -4.07
CA ILE A 63 -39.44 0.34 -4.11
C ILE A 63 -40.06 1.20 -5.24
N ALA A 64 -39.52 2.40 -5.50
CA ALA A 64 -40.01 3.28 -6.55
C ALA A 64 -39.75 2.71 -7.98
N ARG A 65 -38.51 2.28 -8.26
CA ARG A 65 -38.12 1.81 -9.61
C ARG A 65 -38.48 0.35 -9.87
N GLY A 66 -38.36 -0.52 -8.87
CA GLY A 66 -38.60 -1.96 -8.98
C GLY A 66 -37.34 -2.76 -9.35
N PHE A 67 -37.29 -4.02 -8.93
CA PHE A 67 -36.06 -4.81 -8.81
C PHE A 67 -35.44 -5.25 -10.15
N ILE A 68 -36.19 -6.00 -10.98
CA ILE A 68 -35.64 -6.70 -12.18
C ILE A 68 -36.53 -6.60 -13.45
N LEU A 69 -37.86 -6.69 -13.33
CA LEU A 69 -38.74 -7.15 -14.43
C LEU A 69 -39.27 -6.10 -15.43
N GLN A 70 -38.77 -4.85 -15.46
CA GLN A 70 -39.24 -3.82 -16.40
C GLN A 70 -38.10 -2.93 -16.93
N LYS A 71 -38.27 -2.34 -18.13
CA LYS A 71 -37.24 -1.59 -18.89
C LYS A 71 -36.52 -0.46 -18.13
N TYR A 72 -37.15 0.11 -17.09
CA TYR A 72 -36.63 1.20 -16.24
C TYR A 72 -36.28 0.65 -14.84
N THR A 73 -35.23 -0.18 -14.79
CA THR A 73 -34.91 -1.04 -13.65
C THR A 73 -33.90 -0.39 -12.69
N PHE A 74 -34.09 -0.55 -11.37
CA PHE A 74 -33.15 -0.05 -10.35
C PHE A 74 -31.69 -0.48 -10.62
N LEU A 75 -31.47 -1.75 -10.98
CA LEU A 75 -30.14 -2.31 -11.25
C LEU A 75 -29.57 -2.00 -12.64
N ARG A 76 -30.32 -1.34 -13.53
CA ARG A 76 -29.85 -0.98 -14.88
C ARG A 76 -29.24 0.40 -14.93
N ASP A 77 -29.76 1.32 -14.14
CA ASP A 77 -29.07 2.58 -13.88
C ASP A 77 -27.78 2.24 -13.10
N PRO A 78 -26.58 2.45 -13.66
CA PRO A 78 -25.39 2.31 -12.84
C PRO A 78 -25.47 3.27 -11.67
N TRP A 79 -26.17 4.41 -11.80
CA TRP A 79 -26.41 5.44 -10.79
C TRP A 79 -27.01 4.97 -9.46
N ASN A 80 -27.60 3.77 -9.41
CA ASN A 80 -28.09 3.16 -8.17
C ASN A 80 -27.18 2.00 -7.69
N TRP A 81 -26.10 1.69 -8.40
CA TRP A 81 -25.09 0.71 -7.99
C TRP A 81 -24.25 1.16 -6.78
N LEU A 82 -24.14 2.46 -6.43
CA LEU A 82 -23.56 2.84 -5.11
C LEU A 82 -24.50 2.42 -3.99
N ASP A 83 -25.76 2.81 -4.07
CA ASP A 83 -26.78 2.46 -3.09
C ASP A 83 -26.87 0.93 -2.93
N PHE A 84 -26.75 0.22 -4.06
CA PHE A 84 -26.61 -1.23 -4.08
C PHE A 84 -25.28 -1.72 -3.52
N ILE A 85 -24.12 -1.08 -3.80
CA ILE A 85 -22.83 -1.37 -3.13
C ILE A 85 -22.98 -1.28 -1.62
N VAL A 86 -23.65 -0.25 -1.09
CA VAL A 86 -23.69 -0.01 0.37
C VAL A 86 -24.61 -1.03 1.04
N LEU A 87 -25.81 -1.25 0.47
CA LEU A 87 -26.71 -2.33 0.89
C LEU A 87 -26.04 -3.72 0.78
N PHE A 88 -25.33 -3.97 -0.32
CA PHE A 88 -24.69 -5.25 -0.59
C PHE A 88 -23.46 -5.39 0.30
N SER A 89 -22.58 -4.41 0.48
CA SER A 89 -21.45 -4.44 1.45
C SER A 89 -21.90 -4.75 2.88
N LEU A 90 -23.09 -4.33 3.32
CA LEU A 90 -23.66 -4.78 4.59
C LEU A 90 -23.92 -6.30 4.61
N HIS A 91 -24.40 -6.84 3.49
CA HIS A 91 -24.59 -8.26 3.21
C HIS A 91 -23.30 -9.02 2.84
N ILE A 92 -22.24 -8.29 2.48
CA ILE A 92 -21.13 -8.78 1.67
C ILE A 92 -19.74 -8.31 2.20
N ALA A 93 -19.73 -7.79 3.43
CA ALA A 93 -18.75 -8.19 4.45
C ALA A 93 -18.71 -9.74 4.63
N LEU A 94 -19.69 -10.45 4.05
CA LEU A 94 -19.69 -11.88 3.80
C LEU A 94 -19.26 -12.34 2.36
N LYS A 95 -18.94 -11.47 1.36
CA LYS A 95 -18.52 -11.81 -0.06
C LYS A 95 -18.29 -10.69 -1.15
N THR A 96 -17.87 -9.45 -0.84
CA THR A 96 -17.37 -8.32 -1.70
C THR A 96 -17.50 -8.30 -3.27
N VAL A 97 -17.67 -7.15 -3.97
CA VAL A 97 -18.75 -6.12 -4.11
C VAL A 97 -18.35 -5.11 -5.23
N ALA A 98 -19.26 -4.52 -6.03
CA ALA A 98 -18.98 -3.43 -7.02
C ALA A 98 -20.30 -2.77 -7.55
N VAL A 99 -20.43 -1.57 -8.18
CA VAL A 99 -19.54 -0.48 -8.70
C VAL A 99 -20.18 0.92 -8.37
N VAL A 100 -19.45 2.05 -8.33
CA VAL A 100 -19.99 3.43 -8.08
C VAL A 100 -20.13 4.30 -9.36
N PRO A 101 -21.07 5.28 -9.47
CA PRO A 101 -21.60 5.64 -10.79
C PRO A 101 -21.79 7.13 -11.15
N GLY A 102 -21.86 8.06 -10.19
CA GLY A 102 -21.58 9.49 -10.50
C GLY A 102 -20.19 9.68 -11.08
N LEU A 103 -19.34 8.72 -10.71
CA LEU A 103 -18.03 8.43 -11.24
C LEU A 103 -18.01 8.06 -12.74
N LYS A 104 -19.11 7.68 -13.43
CA LYS A 104 -19.05 7.07 -14.77
C LYS A 104 -18.25 7.90 -15.79
N THR A 105 -18.50 9.21 -15.90
CA THR A 105 -17.77 10.06 -16.87
C THR A 105 -16.31 10.23 -16.46
N ILE A 106 -16.04 10.37 -15.16
CA ILE A 106 -14.69 10.57 -14.61
C ILE A 106 -13.87 9.29 -14.73
N VAL A 107 -14.42 8.12 -14.39
CA VAL A 107 -13.76 6.82 -14.55
C VAL A 107 -13.66 6.39 -15.99
N ASN A 108 -14.62 6.71 -16.88
CA ASN A 108 -14.39 6.52 -18.32
C ASN A 108 -13.21 7.38 -18.80
N ALA A 109 -13.09 8.63 -18.36
CA ALA A 109 -11.95 9.48 -18.70
C ALA A 109 -10.63 8.95 -18.11
N LEU A 110 -10.60 8.56 -16.83
CA LEU A 110 -9.42 7.98 -16.18
C LEU A 110 -9.00 6.66 -16.82
N ILE A 111 -9.93 5.73 -17.07
CA ILE A 111 -9.65 4.46 -17.77
C ILE A 111 -9.15 4.74 -19.19
N GLN A 112 -9.75 5.70 -19.92
CA GLN A 112 -9.25 6.09 -21.24
C GLN A 112 -7.82 6.65 -21.17
N SER A 113 -7.48 7.45 -20.16
CA SER A 113 -6.12 7.93 -19.90
C SER A 113 -5.16 6.82 -19.53
N PHE A 114 -5.54 5.86 -18.68
CA PHE A 114 -4.71 4.69 -18.38
C PHE A 114 -4.48 3.81 -19.61
N ILE A 115 -5.49 3.66 -20.48
CA ILE A 115 -5.36 2.91 -21.74
C ILE A 115 -4.44 3.64 -22.72
N SER A 116 -4.48 4.99 -22.82
CA SER A 116 -3.55 5.74 -23.68
C SER A 116 -2.12 5.78 -23.11
N LEU A 117 -1.95 5.72 -21.79
CA LEU A 117 -0.64 5.60 -21.13
C LEU A 117 -0.07 4.18 -21.12
N ARG A 118 -0.89 3.15 -21.40
CA ARG A 118 -0.49 1.72 -21.42
C ARG A 118 0.78 1.49 -22.21
N ASP A 119 0.88 2.04 -23.41
CA ASP A 119 1.99 1.73 -24.34
C ASP A 119 3.31 2.33 -23.85
N VAL A 120 3.25 3.51 -23.21
CA VAL A 120 4.38 4.12 -22.51
C VAL A 120 4.74 3.34 -21.24
N SER A 121 3.75 2.82 -20.52
CA SER A 121 3.95 2.01 -19.30
C SER A 121 4.54 0.63 -19.58
N VAL A 122 4.20 0.00 -20.70
CA VAL A 122 4.83 -1.25 -21.18
C VAL A 122 6.27 -0.98 -21.60
N LEU A 123 6.53 0.12 -22.31
CA LEU A 123 7.89 0.52 -22.68
C LEU A 123 8.76 0.85 -21.45
N SER A 124 8.23 1.60 -20.47
CA SER A 124 8.98 1.97 -19.27
C SER A 124 9.23 0.78 -18.35
N SER A 125 8.27 -0.14 -18.18
CA SER A 125 8.48 -1.38 -17.41
C SER A 125 9.48 -2.34 -18.07
N PHE A 126 9.56 -2.37 -19.39
CA PHE A 126 10.62 -3.10 -20.12
C PHE A 126 12.00 -2.48 -19.94
N ILE A 127 12.12 -1.15 -20.03
CA ILE A 127 13.39 -0.44 -19.77
C ILE A 127 13.82 -0.61 -18.30
N LEU A 128 12.87 -0.53 -17.37
CA LEU A 128 13.09 -0.75 -15.94
C LEU A 128 13.59 -2.16 -15.65
N SER A 129 13.05 -3.20 -16.31
CA SER A 129 13.51 -4.58 -16.08
C SER A 129 14.93 -4.83 -16.58
N ILE A 130 15.34 -4.18 -17.68
CA ILE A 130 16.74 -4.19 -18.15
C ILE A 130 17.67 -3.56 -17.09
N PHE A 131 17.34 -2.37 -16.59
CA PHE A 131 18.14 -1.74 -15.53
C PHE A 131 18.13 -2.56 -14.22
N THR A 132 17.02 -3.22 -13.90
CA THR A 132 16.90 -4.12 -12.74
C THR A 132 17.86 -5.32 -12.87
N LEU A 133 17.94 -5.94 -14.04
CA LEU A 133 18.83 -7.08 -14.29
C LEU A 133 20.31 -6.67 -14.25
N ILE A 134 20.65 -5.51 -14.81
CA ILE A 134 22.00 -4.92 -14.73
C ILE A 134 22.36 -4.61 -13.26
N GLY A 135 21.47 -3.94 -12.53
CA GLY A 135 21.66 -3.59 -11.12
C GLY A 135 21.83 -4.82 -10.24
N LEU A 136 21.04 -5.87 -10.45
CA LEU A 136 21.19 -7.14 -9.74
C LEU A 136 22.55 -7.80 -10.02
N GLN A 137 23.00 -7.83 -11.28
CA GLN A 137 24.30 -8.41 -11.64
C GLN A 137 25.50 -7.63 -11.08
N LEU A 138 25.37 -6.31 -10.88
CA LEU A 138 26.43 -5.45 -10.35
C LEU A 138 26.43 -5.35 -8.81
N TYR A 139 25.26 -5.39 -8.17
CA TYR A 139 25.10 -5.02 -6.74
C TYR A 139 24.57 -6.13 -5.83
N MET A 140 24.40 -7.37 -6.31
CA MET A 140 24.08 -8.53 -5.47
C MET A 140 25.10 -8.69 -4.32
N GLY A 141 24.61 -8.70 -3.07
CA GLY A 141 25.41 -8.78 -1.85
C GLY A 141 26.16 -7.51 -1.48
N VAL A 142 26.16 -6.46 -2.32
CA VAL A 142 26.96 -5.25 -2.08
C VAL A 142 26.40 -4.42 -0.92
N LEU A 143 25.08 -4.28 -0.82
CA LEU A 143 24.44 -3.52 0.27
C LEU A 143 24.48 -4.25 1.63
N ARG A 144 24.91 -5.53 1.63
CA ARG A 144 25.16 -6.36 2.81
C ARG A 144 26.60 -6.26 3.34
N GLN A 145 27.48 -5.52 2.65
CA GLN A 145 28.86 -5.29 3.09
C GLN A 145 28.90 -4.29 4.26
N LYS A 146 29.56 -4.68 5.36
CA LYS A 146 29.61 -3.91 6.63
C LYS A 146 31.04 -3.87 7.19
N CYS A 147 31.36 -2.81 7.93
CA CYS A 147 32.61 -2.68 8.66
C CYS A 147 32.54 -3.43 9.99
N VAL A 148 33.42 -4.41 10.17
CA VAL A 148 33.52 -5.30 11.35
C VAL A 148 34.92 -5.19 11.96
N PRO A 149 35.12 -5.40 13.28
CA PRO A 149 36.41 -5.15 13.92
C PRO A 149 37.51 -6.08 13.39
N THR A 150 38.75 -5.59 13.34
CA THR A 150 39.91 -6.41 12.95
C THR A 150 40.21 -7.48 14.01
N TYR A 151 40.86 -8.58 13.58
CA TYR A 151 41.32 -9.62 14.50
C TYR A 151 42.30 -9.08 15.55
N GLU A 152 43.15 -8.11 15.17
CA GLU A 152 44.10 -7.44 16.07
C GLU A 152 43.37 -6.57 17.11
N SER A 153 42.34 -5.82 16.71
CA SER A 153 41.49 -5.05 17.63
C SER A 153 40.75 -5.97 18.62
N PHE A 154 40.23 -7.10 18.13
CA PHE A 154 39.59 -8.12 18.97
C PHE A 154 40.56 -8.74 20.00
N LEU A 155 41.80 -9.06 19.62
CA LEU A 155 42.82 -9.57 20.55
C LEU A 155 43.17 -8.53 21.63
N ASN A 156 43.39 -7.28 21.23
CA ASN A 156 43.73 -6.19 22.16
C ASN A 156 42.62 -5.96 23.20
N ASN A 157 41.36 -6.00 22.79
CA ASN A 157 40.21 -5.78 23.69
C ASN A 157 39.93 -6.97 24.63
N SER A 158 40.36 -8.19 24.27
CA SER A 158 40.02 -9.41 25.01
C SER A 158 41.10 -9.86 26.02
N ASN A 159 42.30 -9.28 25.99
CA ASN A 159 43.45 -9.69 26.82
C ASN A 159 43.83 -11.19 26.70
N ILE A 160 43.44 -11.86 25.61
CA ILE A 160 43.70 -13.28 25.37
C ILE A 160 45.15 -13.44 24.87
N SER A 161 46.08 -13.70 25.79
CA SER A 161 47.51 -13.79 25.50
C SER A 161 48.03 -15.19 25.14
N SER A 162 47.21 -16.25 25.27
CA SER A 162 47.70 -17.64 25.15
C SER A 162 46.65 -18.72 24.82
N ILE A 163 45.52 -18.39 24.17
CA ILE A 163 44.56 -19.42 23.71
C ILE A 163 44.93 -19.95 22.32
N GLU A 164 44.78 -21.27 22.16
CA GLU A 164 45.01 -22.04 20.93
C GLU A 164 44.35 -21.38 19.71
N SER A 165 45.14 -21.08 18.68
CA SER A 165 44.79 -20.14 17.60
C SER A 165 43.47 -20.46 16.87
N ASN A 166 43.19 -21.75 16.66
CA ASN A 166 41.95 -22.22 16.04
C ASN A 166 40.70 -21.89 16.88
N MET A 167 40.80 -21.96 18.21
CA MET A 167 39.68 -21.64 19.10
C MET A 167 39.47 -20.12 19.20
N THR A 168 40.55 -19.34 19.24
CA THR A 168 40.50 -17.87 19.24
C THR A 168 39.85 -17.33 17.95
N TYR A 169 40.18 -17.90 16.79
CA TYR A 169 39.54 -17.54 15.52
C TYR A 169 38.05 -17.93 15.46
N ALA A 170 37.67 -19.08 16.03
CA ALA A 170 36.26 -19.50 16.13
C ALA A 170 35.42 -18.60 17.06
N ILE A 171 36.03 -17.95 18.06
CA ILE A 171 35.39 -16.92 18.88
C ILE A 171 35.25 -15.62 18.07
N TYR A 172 36.32 -15.17 17.41
CA TYR A 172 36.31 -13.97 16.56
C TYR A 172 35.22 -14.02 15.47
N LEU A 173 35.02 -15.18 14.81
CA LEU A 173 33.95 -15.33 13.83
C LEU A 173 32.54 -15.09 14.41
N LYS A 174 32.29 -15.51 15.66
CA LYS A 174 31.02 -15.22 16.36
C LYS A 174 30.92 -13.75 16.75
N GLU A 175 32.03 -13.13 17.14
CA GLU A 175 32.08 -11.72 17.51
C GLU A 175 31.77 -10.80 16.33
N ILE A 176 32.14 -11.21 15.11
CA ILE A 176 31.76 -10.57 13.85
C ILE A 176 30.27 -10.75 13.52
N ASP A 177 29.63 -11.84 13.95
CA ASP A 177 28.19 -12.07 13.71
C ASP A 177 27.27 -11.22 14.62
N ASN A 178 27.82 -10.60 15.67
CA ASN A 178 27.07 -9.71 16.56
C ASN A 178 26.96 -8.29 15.97
N GLU A 179 25.75 -7.86 15.59
CA GLU A 179 25.48 -6.52 15.03
C GLU A 179 25.88 -5.34 15.95
N ILE A 180 26.02 -5.60 17.25
CA ILE A 180 26.47 -4.62 18.25
C ILE A 180 27.90 -4.14 17.95
N ASN A 181 28.72 -5.01 17.37
CA ASN A 181 30.15 -4.78 17.13
C ASN A 181 30.45 -4.15 15.77
N TRP A 182 29.45 -3.93 14.91
CA TRP A 182 29.66 -3.32 13.59
C TRP A 182 29.75 -1.80 13.71
N TYR A 183 30.56 -1.18 12.85
CA TYR A 183 30.72 0.27 12.87
C TYR A 183 29.41 0.98 12.47
N LYS A 184 28.99 1.93 13.31
CA LYS A 184 27.82 2.78 13.10
C LYS A 184 28.22 4.25 13.11
N GLU A 185 27.61 5.01 12.21
CA GLU A 185 27.75 6.46 12.11
C GLU A 185 26.33 7.05 12.21
N ASN A 186 26.08 7.86 13.23
CA ASN A 186 24.74 8.41 13.53
C ASN A 186 23.63 7.33 13.59
N ASP A 187 23.89 6.26 14.35
CA ASP A 187 23.08 5.03 14.47
C ASP A 187 22.87 4.19 13.19
N ILE A 188 23.37 4.64 12.03
CA ILE A 188 23.28 3.92 10.75
C ILE A 188 24.54 3.07 10.54
N PHE A 189 24.36 1.81 10.13
CA PHE A 189 25.49 0.92 9.80
C PHE A 189 26.21 1.35 8.53
N LEU A 190 27.50 1.69 8.63
CA LEU A 190 28.30 2.14 7.49
C LEU A 190 28.43 1.04 6.42
N LEU A 191 28.16 1.42 5.16
CA LEU A 191 28.39 0.61 3.98
C LEU A 191 29.84 0.80 3.51
N CYS A 192 30.49 -0.29 3.10
CA CYS A 192 31.88 -0.29 2.71
C CYS A 192 32.11 -1.15 1.46
N GLU A 193 33.23 -0.91 0.78
CA GLU A 193 33.73 -1.79 -0.27
C GLU A 193 35.26 -1.66 -0.37
N ASN A 194 35.96 -2.74 -0.73
CA ASN A 194 37.42 -2.77 -0.87
C ASN A 194 37.94 -2.20 -2.22
N ALA A 195 37.11 -1.44 -2.95
CA ALA A 195 37.47 -0.85 -4.23
C ALA A 195 38.34 0.43 -4.06
N SER A 196 38.93 0.88 -5.16
CA SER A 196 39.67 2.15 -5.22
C SER A 196 38.70 3.29 -5.49
N GLY A 197 38.22 3.95 -4.43
CA GLY A 197 37.32 5.11 -4.50
C GLY A 197 36.01 4.96 -3.72
N SER A 198 35.72 3.76 -3.22
CA SER A 198 34.63 3.48 -2.29
C SER A 198 34.92 3.98 -0.86
N THR A 199 33.86 4.11 -0.06
CA THR A 199 33.96 4.33 1.39
C THR A 199 34.74 3.19 2.05
N LYS A 200 35.79 3.54 2.78
CA LYS A 200 36.63 2.61 3.53
C LYS A 200 36.25 2.62 5.00
N CYS A 201 36.44 1.49 5.67
CA CYS A 201 36.30 1.39 7.12
C CYS A 201 37.41 2.19 7.85
N PRO A 202 37.16 2.66 9.09
CA PRO A 202 38.20 3.23 9.94
C PRO A 202 39.26 2.18 10.33
N SER A 203 40.40 2.64 10.87
CA SER A 203 41.63 1.86 11.12
C SER A 203 41.44 0.47 11.76
N ASP A 204 40.54 0.37 12.72
CA ASP A 204 40.34 -0.80 13.56
C ASP A 204 39.28 -1.76 13.00
N TYR A 205 38.76 -1.48 11.80
CA TYR A 205 37.67 -2.20 11.15
C TYR A 205 38.03 -2.60 9.72
N ILE A 206 37.56 -3.77 9.29
CA ILE A 206 37.68 -4.30 7.94
C ILE A 206 36.30 -4.47 7.30
N CYS A 207 36.23 -4.33 5.98
CA CYS A 207 35.00 -4.55 5.24
C CYS A 207 34.75 -6.04 5.03
N TRP A 208 33.61 -6.55 5.47
CA TRP A 208 33.22 -7.96 5.34
C TRP A 208 31.88 -8.10 4.61
N LYS A 209 31.75 -9.17 3.82
CA LYS A 209 30.57 -9.44 2.98
C LYS A 209 29.52 -10.27 3.72
N ASP A 210 28.27 -10.13 3.29
CA ASP A 210 27.14 -11.00 3.62
C ASP A 210 26.80 -11.21 5.12
N ARG A 211 27.33 -10.38 6.02
CA ARG A 211 26.94 -10.37 7.45
C ARG A 211 25.66 -9.59 7.70
N GLY A 212 25.47 -8.44 7.04
CA GLY A 212 24.37 -7.52 7.34
C GLY A 212 22.99 -7.92 6.80
N MET A 213 21.96 -7.43 7.49
CA MET A 213 20.72 -7.02 6.82
C MET A 213 21.00 -5.87 5.84
N ASN A 214 20.18 -5.78 4.79
CA ASN A 214 20.20 -4.65 3.87
C ASN A 214 19.66 -3.36 4.54
N PRO A 215 20.00 -2.17 4.02
CA PRO A 215 19.46 -0.89 4.51
C PRO A 215 17.93 -0.82 4.50
N ASP A 216 17.39 0.20 5.18
CA ASP A 216 15.95 0.50 5.24
C ASP A 216 15.11 -0.72 5.68
N PHE A 217 15.47 -1.32 6.82
CA PHE A 217 14.87 -2.56 7.37
C PHE A 217 14.90 -3.78 6.42
N GLY A 218 15.76 -3.74 5.39
CA GLY A 218 15.89 -4.78 4.38
C GLY A 218 15.22 -4.46 3.04
N TYR A 219 14.46 -3.37 2.94
CA TYR A 219 13.71 -3.03 1.72
C TYR A 219 14.60 -2.54 0.56
N THR A 220 15.73 -1.88 0.86
CA THR A 220 16.64 -1.36 -0.16
C THR A 220 17.73 -2.39 -0.46
N SER A 221 17.52 -3.25 -1.46
CA SER A 221 18.47 -4.30 -1.85
C SER A 221 18.43 -4.65 -3.35
N PHE A 222 19.54 -5.21 -3.85
CA PHE A 222 19.69 -5.68 -5.23
C PHE A 222 19.83 -7.22 -5.34
N ASP A 223 19.73 -7.93 -4.22
CA ASP A 223 19.99 -9.38 -4.14
C ASP A 223 18.95 -10.23 -4.89
N ASN A 224 17.75 -9.69 -5.09
CA ASN A 224 16.63 -10.37 -5.76
C ASN A 224 15.87 -9.38 -6.65
N TYR A 225 15.41 -9.84 -7.82
CA TYR A 225 14.69 -9.01 -8.79
C TYR A 225 13.50 -8.24 -8.18
N GLY A 226 12.78 -8.87 -7.24
CA GLY A 226 11.62 -8.26 -6.58
C GLY A 226 11.93 -7.06 -5.68
N TRP A 227 13.17 -6.91 -5.19
CA TRP A 227 13.63 -5.71 -4.45
C TRP A 227 14.41 -4.75 -5.34
N ALA A 228 15.20 -5.29 -6.27
CA ALA A 228 15.93 -4.51 -7.26
C ALA A 228 14.99 -3.66 -8.15
N MET A 229 13.81 -4.17 -8.51
CA MET A 229 12.87 -3.46 -9.39
C MET A 229 12.27 -2.20 -8.73
N PRO A 230 11.76 -2.24 -7.47
CA PRO A 230 11.43 -1.04 -6.70
C PRO A 230 12.62 -0.10 -6.50
N ALA A 231 13.83 -0.61 -6.24
CA ALA A 231 15.02 0.23 -6.06
C ALA A 231 15.38 1.01 -7.35
N CYS A 232 15.35 0.35 -8.52
CA CYS A 232 15.50 1.03 -9.81
C CYS A 232 14.35 2.00 -10.11
N PHE A 233 13.13 1.72 -9.66
CA PHE A 233 11.98 2.63 -9.83
C PHE A 233 12.14 3.91 -9.01
N ARG A 234 12.54 3.80 -7.73
CA ARG A 234 12.87 4.93 -6.83
C ARG A 234 13.93 5.85 -7.43
N LEU A 235 14.97 5.26 -8.04
CA LEU A 235 16.00 6.01 -8.79
C LEU A 235 15.44 6.70 -10.05
N MET A 236 14.51 6.08 -10.78
CA MET A 236 13.87 6.66 -11.95
C MET A 236 12.90 7.80 -11.60
N THR A 237 12.22 7.74 -10.44
CA THR A 237 11.31 8.79 -9.96
C THR A 237 12.03 9.91 -9.20
N GLN A 238 13.32 9.77 -8.92
CA GLN A 238 14.12 10.69 -8.08
C GLN A 238 13.53 10.87 -6.67
N ASP A 239 12.95 9.80 -6.13
CA ASP A 239 12.33 9.77 -4.80
C ASP A 239 13.32 9.21 -3.76
N TYR A 240 13.27 9.68 -2.52
CA TYR A 240 14.19 9.25 -1.44
C TYR A 240 13.44 8.82 -0.19
#